data_AF-A0A6G0YAL6-F1
#
_entry.id   AF-A0A6G0YAL6-F1
#
_cell.length_a   1.000
_cell.length_b   1.000
_cell.length_c   1.000
_cell.angle_alpha   90.00
_cell.angle_beta   90.00
_cell.angle_gamma   90.00
#
_symmetry.space_group_name_H-M   'P 1'
#
loop_
_entity.id
_entity.type
_entity.pdbx_description
1 polymer ?
#
loop_
_entity_poly.entity_id
_entity_poly.type
_entity_poly.pdbx_seq_one_letter_code
_entity_poly.pdbx_strand_id
1 'polypeptide(L)'
;MPTVHMNKPKVEKRKQISVKSIADVEDVVAMKKTFNRHLHFTLVKDRNVATIRDYYYALAHSVRDSLVSRWIRTQQHQYAVNPK
;
A
#
# COMPACT_ATOMS: atom_id res chain seq x y z
N MET A 1 14.73 -37.12 -42.25
CA MET A 1 14.61 -36.97 -40.79
C MET A 1 13.69 -35.78 -40.51
N PRO A 2 12.58 -35.92 -39.77
CA PRO A 2 11.70 -34.78 -39.48
C PRO A 2 12.17 -34.04 -38.22
N THR A 3 12.32 -32.73 -38.32
CA THR A 3 12.70 -31.83 -37.22
C THR A 3 11.50 -31.59 -36.30
N VAL A 4 11.58 -32.12 -35.08
CA VAL A 4 10.60 -31.93 -34.00
C VAL A 4 10.62 -30.45 -33.58
N HIS A 5 9.56 -29.71 -33.91
CA HIS A 5 9.35 -28.36 -33.39
C HIS A 5 8.85 -28.48 -31.94
N MET A 6 9.73 -28.20 -30.98
CA MET A 6 9.35 -28.14 -29.57
C MET A 6 8.54 -26.88 -29.29
N ASN A 7 7.23 -27.07 -29.09
CA ASN A 7 6.33 -26.01 -28.64
C ASN A 7 6.68 -25.65 -27.18
N LYS A 8 7.25 -24.46 -26.97
CA LYS A 8 7.53 -23.96 -25.61
C LYS A 8 6.19 -23.66 -24.92
N PRO A 9 5.95 -24.13 -23.68
CA PRO A 9 4.73 -23.81 -22.96
C PRO A 9 4.64 -22.29 -22.75
N LYS A 10 3.55 -21.71 -23.24
CA LYS A 10 3.20 -20.30 -23.03
C LYS A 10 3.02 -20.09 -21.53
N VAL A 11 4.00 -19.46 -20.88
CA VAL A 11 3.88 -19.04 -19.48
C VAL A 11 2.68 -18.10 -19.39
N GLU A 12 1.56 -18.62 -18.91
CA GLU A 12 0.37 -17.83 -18.65
C GLU A 12 0.74 -16.76 -17.62
N LYS A 13 0.83 -15.51 -18.09
CA LYS A 13 0.94 -14.35 -17.22
C LYS A 13 -0.26 -14.39 -16.27
N ARG A 14 0.00 -14.70 -15.00
CA ARG A 14 -1.03 -14.77 -13.96
C ARG A 14 -1.90 -13.52 -14.06
N LYS A 15 -3.18 -13.72 -14.39
CA LYS A 15 -4.17 -12.66 -14.54
C LYS A 15 -4.16 -11.83 -13.26
N GLN A 16 -3.82 -10.56 -13.39
CA GLN A 16 -3.87 -9.58 -12.31
C GLN A 16 -5.29 -9.64 -11.74
N ILE A 17 -5.41 -10.02 -10.47
CA ILE A 17 -6.70 -10.12 -9.77
C ILE A 17 -7.42 -8.78 -9.90
N SER A 18 -8.48 -8.78 -10.71
CA SER A 18 -9.35 -7.64 -10.98
C SER A 18 -10.25 -7.39 -9.77
N VAL A 19 -9.65 -7.05 -8.64
CA VAL A 19 -10.39 -6.54 -7.47
C VAL A 19 -9.53 -5.49 -6.80
N LYS A 20 -9.60 -4.28 -7.32
CA LYS A 20 -9.24 -3.08 -6.58
C LYS A 20 -10.08 -1.99 -7.19
N SER A 21 -11.00 -1.44 -6.40
CA SER A 21 -11.40 -0.04 -6.55
C SER A 21 -10.15 0.72 -6.98
N ILE A 22 -10.15 1.26 -8.19
CA ILE A 22 -8.98 1.91 -8.79
C ILE A 22 -8.52 2.95 -7.77
N ALA A 23 -7.33 2.74 -7.20
CA ALA A 23 -6.74 3.75 -6.34
C ALA A 23 -6.56 4.97 -7.24
N ASP A 24 -7.12 6.11 -6.83
CA ASP A 24 -6.99 7.33 -7.61
C ASP A 24 -5.49 7.66 -7.76
N VAL A 25 -5.10 8.28 -8.86
CA VAL A 25 -3.70 8.68 -9.07
C VAL A 25 -3.26 9.61 -7.94
N GLU A 26 -4.18 10.46 -7.47
CA GLU A 26 -4.02 11.32 -6.30
C GLU A 26 -3.70 10.49 -5.03
N ASP A 27 -4.40 9.38 -4.81
CA ASP A 27 -4.19 8.48 -3.65
C ASP A 27 -2.79 7.86 -3.67
N VAL A 28 -2.30 7.45 -4.85
CA VAL A 28 -0.97 6.83 -4.98
C VAL A 28 0.13 7.85 -4.68
N VAL A 29 -0.02 9.08 -5.15
CA VAL A 29 0.94 10.17 -4.88
C VAL A 29 0.93 10.53 -3.39
N ALA A 30 -0.25 10.66 -2.79
CA ALA A 30 -0.40 10.93 -1.36
C ALA A 30 0.20 9.81 -0.49
N MET A 31 0.00 8.55 -0.87
CA MET A 31 0.58 7.38 -0.19
C MET A 31 2.11 7.42 -0.24
N LYS A 32 2.69 7.68 -1.42
CA LYS A 32 4.16 7.80 -1.57
C LYS A 32 4.73 8.93 -0.72
N LYS A 33 4.05 10.08 -0.65
CA LYS A 33 4.48 11.22 0.17
C LYS A 33 4.48 10.87 1.66
N THR A 34 3.38 10.26 2.13
CA THR A 34 3.22 9.82 3.53
C THR A 34 4.26 8.76 3.91
N PHE A 35 4.52 7.81 3.02
CA PHE A 35 5.56 6.79 3.21
C PHE A 35 6.95 7.40 3.38
N ASN A 36 7.37 8.28 2.45
CA ASN A 36 8.67 8.94 2.55
C ASN A 36 8.77 9.80 3.81
N ARG A 37 7.67 10.46 4.22
CA ARG A 37 7.60 11.22 5.47
C ARG A 37 7.88 10.33 6.69
N HIS A 38 7.27 9.15 6.79
CA HIS A 38 7.54 8.26 7.91
C HIS A 38 8.94 7.67 7.89
N LEU A 39 9.48 7.36 6.71
CA LEU A 39 10.85 6.89 6.60
C LEU A 39 11.84 7.96 7.10
N HIS A 40 11.68 9.21 6.66
CA HIS A 40 12.60 10.30 7.05
C HIS A 40 12.37 10.82 8.47
N PHE A 41 11.15 11.13 8.86
CA PHE A 41 10.88 11.86 10.10
C PHE A 41 10.49 10.96 11.27
N THR A 42 9.92 9.78 11.01
CA THR A 42 9.57 8.84 12.10
C THR A 42 10.71 7.87 12.37
N LEU A 43 11.31 7.30 11.32
CA LEU A 43 12.40 6.33 11.47
C LEU A 43 13.79 6.95 11.43
N VAL A 44 13.90 8.23 11.03
CA VAL A 44 15.19 8.94 10.90
C VAL A 44 16.12 8.19 9.95
N LYS A 45 15.57 7.75 8.82
CA LYS A 45 16.29 7.00 7.78
C LYS A 45 16.14 7.68 6.43
N ASP A 46 17.25 7.74 5.71
CA ASP A 46 17.27 7.96 4.27
C ASP A 46 17.34 6.63 3.51
N ARG A 47 17.21 6.70 2.18
CA ARG A 47 17.13 5.51 1.31
C ARG A 47 18.44 4.72 1.25
N ASN A 48 19.58 5.33 1.56
CA ASN A 48 20.89 4.69 1.49
C ASN A 48 21.13 3.77 2.68
N VAL A 49 20.51 4.06 3.83
CA VAL A 49 20.69 3.32 5.08
C VAL A 49 19.45 2.52 5.52
N ALA A 50 18.31 2.72 4.86
CA ALA A 50 17.06 2.04 5.20
C ALA A 50 17.09 0.55 4.86
N THR A 51 16.74 -0.28 5.85
CA THR A 51 16.59 -1.73 5.69
C THR A 51 15.17 -2.11 5.25
N ILE A 52 14.96 -3.36 4.84
CA ILE A 52 13.63 -3.90 4.51
C ILE A 52 12.64 -3.74 5.68
N ARG A 53 13.13 -3.90 6.92
CA ARG A 53 12.32 -3.72 8.12
C ARG A 53 11.86 -2.28 8.30
N ASP A 54 12.72 -1.30 7.98
CA ASP A 54 12.37 0.12 8.06
C ASP A 54 11.28 0.46 7.03
N TYR A 55 11.40 -0.09 5.81
CA TYR A 55 10.35 0.07 4.80
C TYR A 55 9.01 -0.55 5.23
N TYR A 56 9.04 -1.70 5.91
CA TYR A 56 7.83 -2.28 6.50
C TYR A 56 7.20 -1.34 7.52
N TYR A 57 7.97 -0.81 8.47
CA TYR A 57 7.44 0.11 9.48
C TYR A 57 6.92 1.43 8.87
N ALA A 58 7.64 2.02 7.92
CA ALA A 58 7.19 3.23 7.23
C ALA A 58 5.85 3.03 6.52
N LEU A 59 5.65 1.85 5.90
CA LEU A 59 4.38 1.49 5.28
C LEU A 59 3.28 1.29 6.33
N ALA A 60 3.58 0.55 7.41
CA ALA A 60 2.62 0.31 8.48
C ALA A 60 2.13 1.61 9.12
N HIS A 61 3.03 2.58 9.37
CA HIS A 61 2.66 3.91 9.84
C HIS A 61 1.76 4.66 8.84
N SER A 62 2.09 4.60 7.55
CA SER A 62 1.28 5.26 6.51
C SER A 62 -0.16 4.71 6.46
N VAL A 63 -0.32 3.39 6.58
CA VAL A 63 -1.66 2.76 6.61
C VAL A 63 -2.39 3.10 7.90
N ARG A 64 -1.69 3.11 9.05
CA ARG A 64 -2.26 3.48 10.34
C ARG A 64 -2.89 4.87 10.31
N ASP A 65 -2.21 5.86 9.73
CA ASP A 65 -2.72 7.24 9.62
C ASP A 65 -4.07 7.30 8.89
N SER A 66 -4.20 6.55 7.79
CA SER A 66 -5.46 6.47 7.02
C SER A 66 -6.60 5.85 7.83
N LEU A 67 -6.31 4.76 8.57
CA LEU A 67 -7.30 4.10 9.42
C LEU A 67 -7.72 4.98 10.60
N VAL A 68 -6.76 5.60 11.30
CA VAL A 68 -7.02 6.45 12.46
C VAL A 68 -7.86 7.66 12.06
N SER A 69 -7.60 8.26 10.90
CA SER A 69 -8.39 9.38 10.38
C SER A 69 -9.88 9.02 10.22
N ARG A 70 -10.18 7.80 9.75
CA ARG A 70 -11.56 7.31 9.63
C ARG A 70 -12.15 6.93 10.99
N TRP A 71 -11.36 6.30 11.85
CA TRP A 71 -11.80 5.90 13.19
C TRP A 71 -12.21 7.10 14.05
N ILE A 72 -11.45 8.20 14.02
CA ILE A 72 -11.80 9.43 14.75
C ILE A 72 -13.15 9.99 14.27
N ARG A 73 -13.41 10.00 12.96
CA ARG A 73 -14.70 10.45 12.41
C ARG A 73 -15.85 9.56 12.89
N THR A 74 -15.63 8.25 12.95
CA THR A 74 -16.60 7.31 13.52
C THR A 74 -16.85 7.63 14.99
N GLN A 75 -15.81 7.82 15.81
CA GLN A 75 -15.96 8.17 17.23
C GLN A 75 -16.71 9.50 17.42
N GLN A 76 -16.38 10.52 16.64
CA GLN A 76 -17.07 11.81 16.66
C GLN A 76 -18.55 11.68 16.29
N HIS A 77 -18.87 10.87 15.29
CA HIS A 77 -20.25 10.61 14.90
C HIS A 77 -21.03 9.87 16.00
N GLN A 78 -20.42 8.84 16.59
CA GLN A 78 -21.03 8.11 17.72
C GLN A 78 -21.31 9.05 18.90
N TYR A 79 -20.36 9.92 19.25
CA TYR A 79 -20.57 10.92 20.30
C TYR A 79 -21.68 11.92 19.96
N ALA A 80 -21.70 12.44 18.73
CA ALA A 80 -22.69 13.43 18.30
C ALA A 80 -24.11 12.87 18.18
N VAL A 81 -24.25 11.61 17.74
CA VAL A 81 -25.55 10.96 17.55
C VAL A 81 -26.12 10.41 18.87
N ASN A 82 -25.28 10.21 19.90
CA ASN A 82 -25.68 9.58 21.18
C ASN A 82 -26.57 8.33 20.95
N PRO A 83 -26.12 7.34 20.13
CA PRO A 83 -26.88 6.11 20.00
C PRO A 83 -26.89 5.39 21.35
N LYS A 84 -28.11 5.03 21.78
CA LYS A 84 -28.43 4.40 23.08
C LYS A 84 -27.63 3.15 23.38
#